data_AF-A0A1Q4HGZ5-F1
#
_entry.id   AF-A0A1Q4HGZ5-F1
#
_cell.length_a   1.000
_cell.length_b   1.000
_cell.length_c   1.000
_cell.angle_alpha   90.00
_cell.angle_beta   90.00
_cell.angle_gamma   90.00
#
_symmetry.space_group_name_H-M   'P 1'
#
loop_
_entity.id
_entity.type
_entity.pdbx_description
1 polymer ?
#
loop_
_entity_poly.entity_id
_entity_poly.type
_entity_poly.pdbx_seq_one_letter_code
_entity_poly.pdbx_strand_id
1 'polypeptide(L)'
;MVPTIITFSTSQGVVSWSALERRSSGPPGGIAGGLLGGEPALVAIVREVLAGNLPRSVRVAEPNLDYMFTSHRDTAADVAAAMLVAGNGRGRLSDTGWAALDAAMESDTSADDSDGPITS
;
A
#
# COMPACT_ATOMS: atom_id res chain seq x y z
N MET A 1 1.26 13.05 -17.56
CA MET A 1 1.00 11.92 -16.65
C MET A 1 0.66 12.50 -15.30
N VAL A 2 -0.32 11.92 -14.59
CA VAL A 2 -0.82 12.47 -13.32
C VAL A 2 -0.03 11.79 -12.20
N PRO A 3 0.59 12.53 -11.26
CA PRO A 3 1.30 11.92 -10.15
C PRO A 3 0.34 11.03 -9.35
N THR A 4 0.77 9.80 -9.04
CA THR A 4 -0.02 8.91 -8.17
C THR A 4 0.11 9.40 -6.74
N ILE A 5 -0.98 9.96 -6.22
CA ILE A 5 -1.06 10.48 -4.86
C ILE A 5 -2.10 9.65 -4.10
N ILE A 6 -1.65 9.02 -3.02
CA ILE A 6 -2.50 8.27 -2.09
C ILE A 6 -2.62 9.10 -0.82
N THR A 7 -3.85 9.38 -0.40
CA THR A 7 -4.10 10.10 0.86
C THR A 7 -4.90 9.21 1.79
N PHE A 8 -4.58 9.26 3.08
CA PHE A 8 -5.27 8.53 4.12
C PHE A 8 -5.59 9.46 5.28
N SER A 9 -6.87 9.57 5.58
CA SER A 9 -7.38 10.47 6.60
C SER A 9 -8.00 9.70 7.75
N THR A 10 -7.59 10.00 8.98
CA THR A 10 -8.09 9.39 10.21
C THR A 10 -8.49 10.47 11.23
N SER A 11 -9.10 10.05 12.34
CA SER A 11 -9.33 10.92 13.49
C SER A 11 -8.04 11.42 14.14
N GLN A 12 -6.90 10.75 13.91
CA GLN A 12 -5.59 11.10 14.48
C GLN A 12 -4.83 12.09 13.59
N GLY A 13 -5.15 12.16 12.30
CA GLY A 13 -4.48 13.02 11.33
C GLY A 13 -4.60 12.51 9.90
N VAL A 14 -3.92 13.20 8.98
CA VAL A 14 -3.84 12.85 7.56
C VAL A 14 -2.41 12.49 7.20
N VAL A 15 -2.26 11.46 6.37
CA VAL A 15 -0.99 11.07 5.75
C VAL A 15 -1.19 11.02 4.24
N SER A 16 -0.22 11.52 3.49
CA SER A 16 -0.19 11.50 2.05
C SER A 16 1.10 10.84 1.57
N TRP A 17 0.99 10.10 0.49
CA TRP A 17 2.12 9.54 -0.22
C TRP A 17 2.02 9.92 -1.69
N SER A 18 3.13 10.37 -2.24
CA SER A 18 3.23 10.76 -3.64
C SER A 18 4.32 9.94 -4.31
N ALA A 19 3.97 9.17 -5.34
CA ALA A 19 4.95 8.47 -6.16
C ALA A 19 5.89 9.49 -6.83
N LEU A 20 7.21 9.35 -6.65
CA LEU A 20 8.16 10.16 -7.39
C LEU A 20 8.35 9.49 -8.77
N GLU A 21 7.92 10.16 -9.84
CA GLU A 21 8.00 9.64 -11.22
C GLU A 21 9.44 9.35 -11.71
N ARG A 22 10.45 9.72 -10.92
CA ARG A 22 11.84 9.37 -11.19
C ARG A 22 12.23 8.27 -10.22
N ARG A 23 12.45 7.05 -10.74
CA ARG A 23 13.34 6.06 -10.11
C ARG A 23 14.70 6.71 -9.91
N SER A 24 14.84 7.54 -8.88
CA SER A 24 16.12 8.10 -8.48
C SER A 24 16.90 6.93 -7.91
N SER A 25 17.85 6.45 -8.70
CA SER A 25 18.91 5.51 -8.33
C SER A 25 19.83 6.17 -7.29
N GLY A 26 19.29 6.51 -6.11
CA GLY A 26 19.98 7.20 -5.02
C GLY A 26 19.41 6.76 -3.67
N PRO A 27 20.21 6.82 -2.59
CA PRO A 27 19.97 6.10 -1.35
C PRO A 27 18.59 6.39 -0.71
N PRO A 28 17.99 5.39 -0.05
CA PRO A 28 16.54 5.27 0.12
C PRO A 28 16.03 6.17 1.26
N GLY A 29 15.67 7.40 0.92
CA GLY A 29 14.77 8.20 1.76
C GLY A 29 13.29 8.03 1.39
N GLY A 30 13.02 7.53 0.18
CA GLY A 30 11.68 7.39 -0.37
C GLY A 30 11.09 6.00 -0.12
N ILE A 31 9.90 5.97 0.45
CA ILE A 31 9.13 4.75 0.67
C ILE A 31 8.48 4.34 -0.65
N ALA A 32 8.70 3.11 -1.13
CA ALA A 32 8.14 2.60 -2.39
C ALA A 32 8.44 3.50 -3.61
N GLY A 33 9.60 4.17 -3.63
CA GLY A 33 9.95 5.13 -4.69
C GLY A 33 9.12 6.43 -4.65
N GLY A 34 8.44 6.73 -3.55
CA GLY A 34 7.68 7.96 -3.33
C GLY A 34 8.03 8.68 -2.04
N LEU A 35 7.35 9.80 -1.80
CA LEU A 35 7.55 10.66 -0.63
C LEU A 35 6.31 10.59 0.26
N LEU A 36 6.54 10.26 1.54
CA LEU A 36 5.50 10.17 2.57
C LEU A 36 5.51 11.46 3.40
N GLY A 37 4.35 12.07 3.58
CA GLY A 37 4.19 13.32 4.33
C GLY A 37 2.86 13.36 5.08
N GLY A 38 2.72 14.29 6.02
CA GLY A 38 1.52 14.43 6.85
C GLY A 38 1.84 14.31 8.34
N GLU A 39 0.95 13.67 9.10
CA GLU A 39 1.07 13.53 10.55
C GLU A 39 2.30 12.66 10.91
N PRO A 40 3.30 13.19 11.65
CA PRO A 40 4.56 12.51 11.93
C PRO A 40 4.44 11.15 12.65
N ALA A 41 3.48 10.95 13.56
CA ALA A 41 3.28 9.67 14.23
C ALA A 41 2.72 8.60 13.28
N LEU A 42 1.73 8.94 12.44
CA LEU A 42 1.23 8.08 11.37
C LEU A 42 2.33 7.76 10.36
N VAL A 43 3.10 8.77 9.94
CA VAL A 43 4.24 8.58 9.03
C VAL A 43 5.25 7.61 9.64
N ALA A 44 5.59 7.75 10.92
CA ALA A 44 6.52 6.84 11.60
C ALA A 44 5.99 5.40 11.59
N ILE A 45 4.70 5.19 11.87
CA ILE A 45 4.09 3.85 11.85
C ILE A 45 4.15 3.26 10.43
N VAL A 46 3.76 4.03 9.41
CA VAL A 46 3.82 3.57 8.01
C VAL A 46 5.24 3.19 7.61
N ARG A 47 6.24 3.99 8.00
CA ARG A 47 7.65 3.69 7.74
C ARG A 47 8.11 2.41 8.45
N GLU A 48 7.73 2.19 9.70
CA GLU A 48 8.07 0.99 10.46
C GLU A 48 7.41 -0.27 9.86
N VAL A 49 6.16 -0.17 9.42
CA VAL A 49 5.46 -1.26 8.73
C VAL A 49 6.21 -1.60 7.44
N LEU A 50 6.57 -0.62 6.63
CA LEU A 50 7.24 -0.86 5.35
C LEU A 50 8.70 -1.29 5.52
N ALA A 51 9.35 -0.93 6.64
CA ALA A 51 10.65 -1.45 7.03
C ALA A 51 10.63 -2.93 7.48
N GLY A 52 9.44 -3.55 7.57
CA GLY A 52 9.27 -4.97 7.89
C GLY A 52 9.09 -5.27 9.38
N ASN A 53 8.88 -4.26 10.23
CA ASN A 53 8.84 -4.45 11.68
C ASN A 53 7.48 -4.95 12.21
N LEU A 54 6.38 -4.76 11.48
CA LEU A 54 4.99 -5.01 11.94
C LEU A 54 4.08 -5.45 10.77
N PRO A 55 2.89 -6.04 11.05
CA PRO A 55 2.42 -7.37 10.62
C PRO A 55 2.55 -7.73 9.13
N ARG A 56 2.49 -9.04 8.84
CA ARG A 56 2.55 -9.56 7.46
C ARG A 56 1.29 -9.33 6.63
N SER A 57 0.18 -9.03 7.30
CA SER A 57 -1.08 -8.66 6.66
C SER A 57 -1.73 -7.48 7.38
N VAL A 58 -2.58 -6.77 6.66
CA VAL A 58 -3.50 -5.77 7.22
C VAL A 58 -4.93 -6.20 6.95
N ARG A 59 -5.77 -6.14 7.99
CA ARG A 59 -7.21 -6.29 7.80
C ARG A 59 -7.83 -4.93 7.51
N VAL A 60 -8.41 -4.82 6.33
CA VAL A 60 -9.20 -3.69 5.88
C VAL A 60 -10.60 -3.82 6.48
N ALA A 61 -10.99 -2.93 7.40
CA ALA A 61 -12.24 -3.07 8.17
C ALA A 61 -13.52 -3.10 7.30
N GLU A 62 -13.53 -2.40 6.16
CA GLU A 62 -14.57 -2.47 5.15
C GLU A 62 -13.84 -2.58 3.80
N PRO A 63 -13.85 -3.75 3.12
CA PRO A 63 -14.81 -4.86 3.19
C PRO A 63 -14.44 -6.09 4.06
N ASN A 64 -13.68 -5.97 5.16
CA ASN A 64 -13.14 -7.10 5.95
C ASN A 64 -12.15 -8.00 5.18
N LEU A 65 -11.33 -7.39 4.34
CA LEU A 65 -10.35 -8.10 3.52
C LEU A 65 -8.98 -8.08 4.20
N ASP A 66 -8.27 -9.21 4.21
CA ASP A 66 -6.88 -9.28 4.66
C ASP A 66 -5.96 -9.10 3.45
N TYR A 67 -5.26 -7.97 3.38
CA TYR A 67 -4.23 -7.73 2.36
C TYR A 67 -2.88 -8.22 2.89
N MET A 68 -2.19 -9.06 2.11
CA MET A 68 -0.86 -9.55 2.44
C MET A 68 0.21 -8.64 1.81
N PHE A 69 1.12 -8.13 2.63
CA PHE A 69 2.21 -7.29 2.14
C PHE A 69 3.14 -8.09 1.22
N THR A 70 3.63 -7.45 0.17
CA THR A 70 4.66 -8.05 -0.68
C THR A 70 5.96 -8.23 0.10
N SER A 71 6.82 -9.13 -0.37
CA SER A 71 8.10 -9.42 0.31
C SER A 71 9.01 -8.19 0.41
N HIS A 72 8.90 -7.26 -0.54
CA HIS A 72 9.76 -6.08 -0.63
C HIS A 72 9.09 -4.80 -0.11
N ARG A 73 7.76 -4.80 0.09
CA ARG A 73 6.98 -3.68 0.65
C ARG A 73 7.24 -2.34 -0.05
N ASP A 74 7.51 -2.40 -1.36
CA ASP A 74 7.91 -1.25 -2.17
C ASP A 74 6.85 -0.87 -3.22
N THR A 75 5.61 -1.35 -3.07
CA THR A 75 4.52 -1.05 -4.00
C THR A 75 3.54 -0.01 -3.43
N ALA A 76 2.80 0.65 -4.33
CA ALA A 76 1.74 1.58 -3.95
C ALA A 76 0.63 0.90 -3.10
N ALA A 77 0.36 -0.38 -3.37
CA ALA A 77 -0.58 -1.18 -2.59
C ALA A 77 -0.05 -1.45 -1.17
N ASP A 78 1.25 -1.77 -1.02
CA ASP A 78 1.88 -1.91 0.30
C ASP A 78 1.83 -0.59 1.07
N VAL A 79 2.04 0.56 0.40
CA VAL A 79 1.91 1.87 1.05
C VAL A 79 0.48 2.11 1.54
N ALA A 80 -0.52 1.85 0.70
CA ALA A 80 -1.92 1.98 1.06
C ALA A 80 -2.31 1.06 2.23
N ALA A 81 -1.85 -0.19 2.19
CA ALA A 81 -2.01 -1.15 3.27
C ALA A 81 -1.36 -0.68 4.58
N ALA A 82 -0.13 -0.17 4.51
CA ALA A 82 0.59 0.34 5.69
C ALA A 82 -0.10 1.58 6.29
N MET A 83 -0.67 2.45 5.46
CA MET A 83 -1.51 3.56 5.92
C MET A 83 -2.73 3.05 6.69
N LEU A 84 -3.41 2.00 6.20
CA LEU A 84 -4.52 1.37 6.90
C LEU A 84 -4.09 0.78 8.26
N VAL A 85 -2.90 0.15 8.34
CA VAL A 85 -2.32 -0.31 9.62
C VAL A 85 -2.12 0.85 10.58
N ALA A 86 -1.58 1.98 10.10
CA ALA A 86 -1.36 3.16 10.93
C ALA A 86 -2.66 3.76 11.48
N GLY A 87 -3.76 3.68 10.71
CA GLY A 87 -5.10 4.01 11.19
C GLY A 87 -5.80 2.90 11.97
N ASN A 88 -5.15 1.77 12.24
CA ASN A 88 -5.74 0.59 12.89
C ASN A 88 -7.02 0.09 12.17
N GLY A 89 -6.99 0.11 10.83
CA GLY A 89 -8.14 -0.18 9.96
C GLY A 89 -9.25 0.88 10.00
N ARG A 90 -9.10 1.94 10.80
CA ARG A 90 -10.05 3.05 10.93
C ARG A 90 -9.50 4.29 10.23
N GLY A 91 -9.82 4.43 8.96
CA GLY A 91 -9.55 5.64 8.21
C GLY A 91 -10.10 5.58 6.81
N ARG A 92 -10.09 6.74 6.16
CA ARG A 92 -10.57 6.89 4.79
C ARG A 92 -9.38 7.00 3.85
N LEU A 93 -9.17 5.95 3.08
CA LEU A 93 -8.21 5.95 1.99
C LEU A 93 -8.83 6.63 0.76
N SER A 94 -8.04 7.38 0.00
CA SER A 94 -8.46 7.96 -1.28
C SER A 94 -8.77 6.89 -2.31
N ASP A 95 -9.57 7.24 -3.32
CA ASP A 95 -9.91 6.37 -4.45
C ASP A 95 -8.66 5.79 -5.14
N THR A 96 -7.58 6.58 -5.27
CA THR A 96 -6.29 6.12 -5.81
C THR A 96 -5.65 5.01 -4.97
N GLY A 97 -5.75 5.10 -3.63
CA GLY A 97 -5.20 4.07 -2.74
C GLY A 97 -6.03 2.80 -2.77
N TRP A 98 -7.37 2.94 -2.86
CA TRP A 98 -8.27 1.81 -3.06
C TRP A 98 -8.00 1.12 -4.40
N ALA A 99 -7.86 1.88 -5.48
CA ALA A 99 -7.52 1.34 -6.80
C ALA A 99 -6.15 0.62 -6.81
N ALA A 100 -5.16 1.10 -6.06
CA ALA A 100 -3.87 0.44 -5.94
C ALA A 100 -3.97 -0.91 -5.20
N LEU A 101 -4.75 -0.97 -4.11
CA LEU A 101 -5.03 -2.21 -3.38
C LEU A 101 -5.83 -3.19 -4.24
N ASP A 102 -6.88 -2.71 -4.91
CA ASP A 102 -7.75 -3.50 -5.79
C ASP A 102 -6.95 -4.13 -6.93
N ALA A 103 -6.15 -3.34 -7.64
CA ALA A 103 -5.27 -3.82 -8.70
C ALA A 103 -4.25 -4.87 -8.23
N ALA A 104 -3.75 -4.76 -6.99
CA ALA A 104 -2.86 -5.77 -6.42
C ALA A 104 -3.60 -7.09 -6.11
N MET A 105 -4.83 -7.01 -5.59
CA MET A 105 -5.66 -8.18 -5.29
C MET A 105 -6.17 -8.89 -6.55
N GLU A 106 -6.52 -8.15 -7.60
CA GLU A 106 -6.85 -8.72 -8.92
C GLU A 106 -5.65 -9.45 -9.54
N SER A 107 -4.44 -8.92 -9.34
CA SER A 107 -3.20 -9.51 -9.85
C SER A 107 -2.86 -10.85 -9.17
N ASP A 108 -3.10 -10.97 -7.85
CA ASP A 108 -2.92 -12.23 -7.11
C ASP A 108 -3.95 -13.30 -7.50
N THR A 109 -5.18 -12.91 -7.84
CA THR A 109 -6.24 -13.83 -8.29
C THR A 109 -5.98 -14.36 -9.71
N SER A 110 -5.30 -13.60 -10.56
CA SER A 110 -5.06 -13.96 -11.95
C SER A 110 -3.93 -15.00 -12.14
N ALA A 111 -3.26 -15.43 -11.08
CA ALA A 111 -2.22 -16.45 -11.15
C ALA A 111 -2.75 -17.90 -11.05
N ASP A 112 -4.06 -18.10 -10.86
CA ASP A 112 -4.72 -19.41 -10.77
C ASP A 112 -5.72 -19.66 -11.92
N ASP A 113 -5.43 -19.17 -13.13
CA ASP A 113 -6.14 -19.59 -14.36
C ASP A 113 -5.11 -19.99 -15.43
N SER A 114 -4.37 -21.05 -15.11
CA SER A 114 -3.52 -21.76 -16.06
C SER A 114 -3.48 -23.25 -15.72
N ASP A 115 -4.65 -23.84 -15.43
CA ASP A 115 -4.82 -25.29 -15.41
C ASP A 115 -5.88 -25.73 -16.44
N GLY A 116 -5.38 -26.20 -17.60
CA GLY A 116 -6.06 -27.15 -18.49
C GLY A 116 -6.86 -26.60 -19.69
N PRO A 117 -7.01 -27.38 -20.79
CA PRO A 117 -6.85 -28.83 -20.83
C PRO A 117 -5.69 -29.34 -21.70
N ILE A 118 -5.15 -30.48 -21.28
CA ILE A 118 -4.43 -31.42 -22.14
C ILE A 118 -5.34 -31.83 -23.31
N THR A 119 -4.84 -31.76 -24.55
CA THR A 119 -5.43 -32.50 -25.66
C THR A 119 -4.37 -33.42 -26.23
N SER A 120 -4.65 -34.72 -26.12
CA SER A 120 -3.88 -35.88 -26.59
C SER A 120 -3.62 -35.90 -28.08
#